data_AF-A0A9P9DFQ3-F1
#
_entry.id   AF-A0A9P9DFQ3-F1
#
_cell.length_a   1.000
_cell.length_b   1.000
_cell.length_c   1.000
_cell.angle_alpha   90.00
_cell.angle_beta   90.00
_cell.angle_gamma   90.00
#
_symmetry.space_group_name_H-M   'P 1'
#
loop_
_entity.id
_entity.type
_entity.pdbx_description
1 polymer ?
#
loop_
_entity_poly.entity_id
_entity_poly.type
_entity_poly.pdbx_seq_one_letter_code
_entity_poly.pdbx_strand_id
1 'polypeptide(L)'
;SIYHLVSYDAHDGSVRDNLTCQGYENESTWARGQAWALYGFASVYGFTKDVVFLEAGCRLADYFLSRVDERGTDAGVVYWDFDAPRPGVWDASAACCASAPLRA
;
A
#
# COMPACT_ATOMS: atom_id res chain seq x y z
N SER A 1 -5.58 -0.60 4.30
CA SER A 1 -4.88 -1.63 3.52
C SER A 1 -5.41 -1.67 2.10
N ILE A 2 -4.74 -2.41 1.22
CA ILE A 2 -5.13 -2.67 -0.17
C ILE A 2 -5.07 -4.16 -0.45
N TYR A 3 -5.79 -4.60 -1.48
CA TYR A 3 -5.53 -5.89 -2.13
C TYR A 3 -4.50 -5.70 -3.25
N HIS A 4 -3.63 -6.69 -3.44
CA HIS A 4 -2.61 -6.65 -4.48
C HIS A 4 -3.23 -6.90 -5.87
N LEU A 5 -4.11 -7.90 -5.96
CA LEU A 5 -4.76 -8.28 -7.20
C LEU A 5 -6.27 -8.36 -6.98
N VAL A 6 -7.03 -7.80 -7.92
CA VAL A 6 -8.49 -7.97 -7.99
C VAL A 6 -8.81 -8.63 -9.33
N SER A 7 -9.44 -9.79 -9.28
CA SER A 7 -9.93 -10.53 -10.44
C SER A 7 -11.37 -10.11 -10.72
N TYR A 8 -11.65 -9.74 -11.97
CA TYR A 8 -12.97 -9.31 -12.41
C TYR A 8 -13.60 -10.32 -13.37
N ASP A 9 -14.92 -10.41 -13.35
CA ASP A 9 -15.69 -11.11 -14.37
C ASP A 9 -15.61 -10.36 -15.69
N ALA A 10 -15.19 -11.04 -16.76
CA ALA A 10 -15.01 -10.43 -18.08
C ALA A 10 -16.34 -10.06 -18.77
N HIS A 11 -17.47 -10.61 -18.33
CA HIS A 11 -18.78 -10.35 -18.92
C HIS A 11 -19.46 -9.12 -18.32
N ASP A 12 -19.42 -8.95 -17.00
CA ASP A 12 -20.15 -7.87 -16.31
C ASP A 12 -19.27 -6.94 -15.46
N GLY A 13 -17.97 -7.22 -15.32
CA GLY A 13 -17.05 -6.40 -14.54
C GLY A 13 -17.24 -6.51 -13.03
N SER A 14 -18.00 -7.50 -12.54
CA SER A 14 -18.11 -7.76 -11.10
C SER A 14 -16.79 -8.29 -10.52
N VAL A 15 -16.53 -8.00 -9.25
CA VAL A 15 -15.36 -8.54 -8.54
C VAL A 15 -15.61 -10.01 -8.25
N ARG A 16 -14.70 -10.88 -8.69
CA ARG A 16 -14.72 -12.32 -8.39
C ARG A 16 -13.86 -12.65 -7.18
N ASP A 17 -12.60 -12.22 -7.20
CA ASP A 17 -11.62 -12.60 -6.20
C ASP A 17 -10.71 -11.43 -5.84
N ASN A 18 -10.31 -11.37 -4.56
CA ASN A 18 -9.24 -10.53 -4.07
C ASN A 18 -8.06 -11.43 -3.70
N LEU A 19 -6.90 -11.20 -4.31
CA LEU A 19 -5.78 -12.12 -4.28
C LEU A 19 -4.46 -11.39 -4.06
N THR A 20 -3.43 -12.16 -3.79
CA THR A 20 -2.04 -11.71 -3.91
C THR A 20 -1.19 -12.73 -4.66
N CYS A 21 -0.19 -12.25 -5.40
CA CYS A 21 0.86 -13.11 -5.99
C CYS A 21 2.25 -12.86 -5.40
N GLN A 22 2.38 -11.87 -4.50
CA GLN A 22 3.66 -11.47 -3.90
C GLN A 22 3.58 -11.11 -2.42
N GLY A 23 2.37 -11.00 -1.85
CA GLY A 23 2.12 -10.82 -0.42
C GLY A 23 2.08 -12.15 0.31
N TYR A 24 1.97 -12.08 1.63
CA TYR A 24 1.93 -13.24 2.50
C TYR A 24 0.66 -14.08 2.34
N GLU A 25 -0.51 -13.45 2.40
CA GLU A 25 -1.83 -14.07 2.24
C GLU A 25 -2.76 -13.11 1.48
N ASN A 26 -3.90 -13.59 0.98
CA ASN A 26 -4.80 -12.74 0.18
C ASN A 26 -5.33 -11.54 0.99
N GLU A 27 -5.53 -11.73 2.29
CA GLU A 27 -5.98 -10.73 3.25
C GLU A 27 -4.82 -9.97 3.92
N SER A 28 -3.56 -10.32 3.63
CA SER A 28 -2.40 -9.60 4.14
C SER A 28 -2.11 -8.35 3.33
N THR A 29 -1.38 -7.41 3.94
CA THR A 29 -0.95 -6.20 3.24
C THR A 29 0.50 -6.27 2.83
N TRP A 30 0.73 -6.58 1.55
CA TRP A 30 2.03 -6.47 0.92
C TRP A 30 2.51 -5.01 0.92
N ALA A 31 3.64 -4.73 1.57
CA ALA A 31 4.05 -3.37 1.89
C ALA A 31 4.32 -2.51 0.65
N ARG A 32 4.95 -3.09 -0.39
CA ARG A 32 5.19 -2.37 -1.65
C ARG A 32 3.89 -2.12 -2.43
N GLY A 33 2.91 -3.01 -2.34
CA GLY A 33 1.59 -2.78 -2.93
C GLY A 33 0.87 -1.59 -2.28
N GLN A 34 0.94 -1.49 -0.95
CA GLN A 34 0.43 -0.33 -0.22
C GLN A 34 1.14 0.96 -0.65
N ALA A 35 2.46 0.91 -0.85
CA ALA A 35 3.24 2.06 -1.31
C ALA A 35 2.86 2.50 -2.74
N TRP A 36 2.63 1.55 -3.66
CA TRP A 36 2.14 1.82 -5.02
C TRP A 36 0.80 2.55 -5.02
N ALA A 37 -0.14 2.11 -4.20
CA ALA A 37 -1.43 2.78 -4.08
C ALA A 37 -1.23 4.23 -3.59
N LEU A 38 -0.48 4.43 -2.50
CA LEU A 38 -0.21 5.77 -1.96
C LEU A 38 0.40 6.70 -3.02
N TYR A 39 1.48 6.27 -3.68
CA TYR A 39 2.13 7.04 -4.73
C TYR A 39 1.17 7.35 -5.88
N GLY A 40 0.43 6.34 -6.33
CA GLY A 40 -0.52 6.46 -7.44
C GLY A 40 -1.63 7.46 -7.16
N PHE A 41 -2.31 7.32 -6.02
CA PHE A 41 -3.40 8.22 -5.63
C PHE A 41 -2.91 9.67 -5.45
N ALA A 42 -1.76 9.87 -4.80
CA ALA A 42 -1.16 11.20 -4.68
C ALA A 42 -0.79 11.80 -6.04
N SER A 43 -0.25 10.99 -6.96
CA SER A 43 0.08 11.43 -8.31
C SER A 43 -1.16 11.82 -9.12
N VAL A 44 -2.23 11.02 -9.06
CA VAL A 44 -3.50 11.32 -9.74
C VAL A 44 -4.11 12.61 -9.21
N TYR A 45 -4.10 12.84 -7.88
CA TYR A 45 -4.50 14.13 -7.33
C TYR A 45 -3.61 15.27 -7.87
N GLY A 46 -2.31 15.05 -7.97
CA GLY A 46 -1.36 15.98 -8.58
C GLY A 46 -1.81 16.49 -9.96
N PHE A 47 -2.26 15.57 -10.82
CA PHE A 47 -2.71 15.87 -12.20
C PHE A 47 -4.15 16.39 -12.29
N THR A 48 -5.07 15.83 -11.50
CA THR A 48 -6.51 16.07 -11.65
C THR A 48 -7.06 17.13 -10.72
N LYS A 49 -6.40 17.33 -9.57
CA LYS A 49 -6.90 18.11 -8.42
C LYS A 49 -8.25 17.64 -7.87
N ASP A 50 -8.69 16.42 -8.20
CA ASP A 50 -9.89 15.84 -7.62
C ASP A 50 -9.59 15.34 -6.20
N VAL A 51 -10.27 15.93 -5.23
CA VAL A 51 -10.05 15.72 -3.79
C VAL A 51 -10.27 14.26 -3.37
N VAL A 52 -11.07 13.48 -4.11
CA VAL A 52 -11.30 12.07 -3.79
C VAL A 52 -9.98 11.27 -3.78
N PHE A 53 -9.04 11.63 -4.66
CA PHE A 53 -7.73 10.97 -4.74
C PHE A 53 -6.79 11.46 -3.63
N LEU A 54 -6.89 12.73 -3.21
CA LEU A 54 -6.14 13.24 -2.06
C LEU A 54 -6.56 12.50 -0.78
N GLU A 55 -7.86 12.40 -0.53
CA GLU A 55 -8.38 11.70 0.65
C GLU A 55 -7.98 10.22 0.67
N ALA A 56 -8.04 9.56 -0.48
CA ALA A 56 -7.56 8.18 -0.61
C ALA A 56 -6.06 8.08 -0.31
N GLY A 57 -5.24 8.99 -0.87
CA GLY A 57 -3.81 9.09 -0.58
C GLY A 57 -3.53 9.27 0.91
N CYS A 58 -4.21 10.19 1.59
CA CYS A 58 -4.07 10.40 3.04
C CYS A 58 -4.39 9.14 3.85
N ARG A 59 -5.52 8.47 3.57
CA ARG A 59 -5.86 7.21 4.27
C ARG A 59 -4.82 6.11 4.05
N LEU A 60 -4.23 6.04 2.86
CA LEU A 60 -3.18 5.07 2.55
C LEU A 60 -1.86 5.40 3.26
N ALA A 61 -1.54 6.70 3.38
CA ALA A 61 -0.39 7.19 4.13
C ALA A 61 -0.52 6.91 5.62
N ASP A 62 -1.67 7.24 6.22
CA ASP A 62 -1.95 7.01 7.64
C ASP A 62 -1.79 5.52 7.99
N TYR A 63 -2.35 4.65 7.14
CA TYR A 63 -2.18 3.20 7.32
C TYR A 63 -0.72 2.77 7.16
N PHE A 64 0.03 3.28 6.18
CA PHE A 64 1.44 2.90 6.04
C PHE A 64 2.28 3.35 7.24
N LEU A 65 2.06 4.58 7.72
CA LEU A 65 2.76 5.14 8.88
C LEU A 65 2.43 4.37 10.16
N SER A 66 1.18 3.96 10.38
CA SER A 66 0.83 3.15 11.56
C SER A 66 1.63 1.84 11.60
N ARG A 67 1.93 1.24 10.44
CA ARG A 67 2.74 0.01 10.33
C ARG A 67 4.24 0.26 10.48
N VAL A 68 4.72 1.48 10.19
CA VAL A 68 6.09 1.92 10.54
C VAL A 68 6.21 2.03 12.06
N ASP A 69 5.24 2.65 12.72
CA ASP A 69 5.25 2.88 14.17
C ASP A 69 5.18 1.56 14.96
N GLU A 70 4.34 0.60 14.52
CA GLU A 70 4.26 -0.75 15.11
C GLU A 70 5.62 -1.49 15.15
N ARG A 71 6.55 -1.16 14.24
CA ARG A 71 7.91 -1.72 14.25
C ARG A 71 8.73 -1.24 15.45
N GLY A 72 8.48 -0.02 15.93
CA GLY A 72 9.18 0.57 17.07
C GLY A 72 10.64 0.96 16.80
N THR A 73 11.00 1.37 15.57
CA THR A 73 12.36 1.84 15.27
C THR A 73 12.38 3.07 14.36
N ASP A 74 13.38 3.91 14.53
CA ASP A 74 13.53 5.17 13.77
C ASP A 74 14.05 5.01 12.33
N ALA A 75 14.30 3.78 11.86
CA ALA A 75 14.87 3.55 10.53
C ALA A 75 13.89 3.79 9.38
N GLY A 76 12.58 3.93 9.62
CA GLY A 76 11.57 4.21 8.60
C GLY A 76 11.33 3.10 7.54
N VAL A 77 12.12 2.02 7.57
CA VAL A 77 11.95 0.82 6.73
C VAL A 77 10.88 -0.09 7.32
N VAL A 78 10.10 -0.75 6.46
CA VAL A 78 9.02 -1.68 6.84
C VAL A 78 9.35 -3.11 6.44
N TYR A 79 8.67 -4.09 7.04
CA TYR A 79 8.73 -5.47 6.57
C TYR A 79 8.09 -5.59 5.18
N TRP A 80 8.51 -6.60 4.41
CA TRP A 80 8.00 -6.86 3.05
C TRP A 80 6.48 -7.04 2.99
N ASP A 81 5.91 -7.59 4.05
CA ASP A 81 4.47 -7.70 4.28
C ASP A 81 4.19 -7.35 5.74
N PHE A 82 3.13 -6.58 5.92
CA PHE A 82 2.76 -6.05 7.20
C PHE A 82 2.22 -7.12 8.15
N ASP A 83 1.54 -8.14 7.66
CA ASP A 83 0.84 -9.15 8.46
C ASP A 83 1.59 -10.50 8.51
N ALA A 84 2.67 -10.63 7.76
CA ALA A 84 3.54 -11.81 7.82
C ALA A 84 4.13 -12.07 9.22
N PRO A 85 4.24 -13.35 9.65
CA PRO A 85 4.88 -13.74 10.90
C PRO A 85 6.28 -13.13 11.09
N ARG A 86 6.65 -12.88 12.35
CA ARG A 86 7.93 -12.28 12.72
C ARG A 86 8.93 -13.33 13.23
N PRO A 87 10.25 -13.15 12.98
CA PRO A 87 10.86 -12.05 12.23
C PRO A 87 10.70 -12.22 10.71
N GLY A 88 10.62 -11.10 9.98
CA GLY A 88 10.49 -11.08 8.51
C GLY A 88 11.65 -10.36 7.82
N VAL A 89 11.67 -10.36 6.48
CA VAL A 89 12.61 -9.55 5.69
C VAL A 89 12.11 -8.11 5.52
N TRP A 90 13.05 -7.17 5.45
CA TRP A 90 12.75 -5.75 5.25
C TRP A 90 12.57 -5.42 3.77
N ASP A 91 11.70 -4.45 3.48
CA ASP A 91 11.52 -3.90 2.14
C ASP A 91 11.75 -2.38 2.14
N ALA A 92 13.00 -2.00 1.90
CA ALA A 92 13.38 -0.59 1.75
C ALA A 92 12.72 0.07 0.52
N SER A 93 12.40 -0.70 -0.52
CA SER A 93 11.75 -0.15 -1.72
C SER A 93 10.33 0.34 -1.44
N ALA A 94 9.60 -0.37 -0.56
CA ALA A 94 8.28 0.06 -0.10
C ALA A 94 8.37 1.42 0.63
N ALA A 95 9.31 1.58 1.56
CA ALA A 95 9.52 2.83 2.30
C ALA A 95 9.96 3.99 1.39
N CYS A 96 10.88 3.74 0.45
CA CYS A 96 11.31 4.74 -0.53
C CYS A 96 10.16 5.21 -1.41
N CYS A 97 9.30 4.29 -1.86
CA CYS A 97 8.15 4.66 -2.65
C CYS A 97 7.12 5.47 -1.84
N ALA A 98 6.75 4.98 -0.66
CA ALA A 98 5.74 5.61 0.17
C ALA A 98 6.14 7.02 0.62
N SER A 99 7.44 7.29 0.81
CA SER A 99 7.95 8.61 1.21
C SER A 99 8.01 9.63 0.07
N ALA A 100 8.06 9.19 -1.19
CA ALA A 100 8.16 10.09 -2.34
C ALA A 100 7.00 11.11 -2.46
N PRO A 101 5.72 10.73 -2.32
CA PRO A 101 4.60 11.69 -2.37
C PRO A 101 4.41 12.50 -1.07
N LEU A 102 5.02 12.10 0.05
CA LEU A 102 4.86 12.76 1.36
C LEU A 102 5.72 14.03 1.52
N ARG A 103 6.54 14.36 0.51
CA ARG A 103 7.34 15.59 0.45
C ARG A 103 6.66 16.62 -0.45
N ALA A 104 5.54 17.16 0.00
CA ALA A 104 4.86 18.30 -0.63
C ALA A 104 4.78 19.47 0.33
#